data_AF-A0A429MKI2-F1
#
_entry.id   AF-A0A429MKI2-F1
#
_cell.length_a   1.000
_cell.length_b   1.000
_cell.length_c   1.000
_cell.angle_alpha   90.00
_cell.angle_beta   90.00
_cell.angle_gamma   90.00
#
_symmetry.space_group_name_H-M   'P 1'
#
loop_
_entity.id
_entity.type
_entity.pdbx_description
1 polymer ?
#
loop_
_entity_poly.entity_id
_entity_poly.type
_entity_poly.pdbx_seq_one_letter_code
_entity_poly.pdbx_strand_id
1 'polypeptide(L)'
;MNSNLPPVSDSKLAANLQAKSTNVHVPTPKFFMPVFLTIIIATLIYIGFQVSADLAHVPPLSLYSVILLSTALLIALGFEFVNGFHDTANAVATVIYTNALPAPVAVMWAGFCNFLGVMVASGAVAYGIIALLPVELIMNMGSGAGFAMVFALLIAAILWNLGTWFLGIPASSSHTLIGSILGVGIMNHLLSASTGVTTSGVDMDQVIKVGKALLFSPLIGFAFAAIVFLLVKTIFKRQLELFQPPEGNKPPPAIIRAILIFTCTGVSFAHGSNDGQKGMGLIMLILVGLVPLAYSLNKNLDTQQVQSFHQLSSQTAVLLNQNQPELTDEKARAVLTKYIQTKQQTPEVV
;
A
#
# COMPACT_ATOMS: atom_id res chain seq x y z
N MET A 1 31.45 37.37 4.89
CA MET A 1 30.88 37.97 3.66
C MET A 1 32.04 38.60 2.92
N ASN A 2 32.46 38.05 1.79
CA ASN A 2 33.49 38.63 0.94
C ASN A 2 32.76 39.11 -0.33
N SER A 3 32.58 40.42 -0.46
CA SER A 3 31.60 41.09 -1.33
C SER A 3 32.13 41.42 -2.73
N ASN A 4 33.14 40.70 -3.23
CA ASN A 4 33.86 41.05 -4.47
C ASN A 4 33.66 40.06 -5.62
N LEU A 5 32.58 39.27 -5.62
CA LEU A 5 32.14 38.56 -6.82
C LEU A 5 31.09 39.42 -7.53
N PRO A 6 31.26 39.78 -8.82
CA PRO A 6 30.21 40.46 -9.56
C PRO A 6 28.95 39.57 -9.58
N PRO A 7 27.74 40.15 -9.48
CA PRO A 7 26.52 39.37 -9.64
C PRO A 7 26.57 38.67 -10.99
N VAL A 8 26.36 37.36 -11.00
CA VAL A 8 26.20 36.59 -12.24
C VAL A 8 25.09 37.27 -13.03
N SER A 9 25.43 37.80 -14.21
CA SER A 9 24.48 38.54 -15.04
C SER A 9 23.24 37.67 -15.33
N ASP A 10 22.06 38.12 -14.92
CA ASP A 10 20.77 37.42 -15.12
C ASP A 10 20.51 37.04 -16.59
N SER A 11 21.18 37.70 -17.54
CA SER A 11 21.09 37.41 -18.98
C SER A 11 21.69 36.05 -19.37
N LYS A 12 22.76 35.57 -18.71
CA LYS A 12 23.31 34.22 -18.93
C LYS A 12 22.47 33.14 -18.25
N LEU A 13 21.84 33.48 -17.12
CA LEU A 13 20.90 32.59 -16.42
C LEU A 13 19.63 32.38 -17.27
N ALA A 14 19.09 33.45 -17.86
CA ALA A 14 17.92 33.41 -18.75
C ALA A 14 18.17 32.61 -20.04
N ALA A 15 19.37 32.71 -20.63
CA ALA A 15 19.72 31.95 -21.85
C ALA A 15 19.92 30.45 -21.58
N ASN A 16 20.43 30.06 -20.41
CA ASN A 16 20.60 28.65 -20.02
C ASN A 16 19.29 27.99 -19.53
N LEU A 17 18.33 28.76 -19.03
CA LEU A 17 16.99 28.26 -18.65
C LEU A 17 16.17 27.74 -19.84
N GLN A 18 16.55 28.06 -21.09
CA GLN A 18 15.90 27.57 -22.31
C GLN A 18 16.43 26.23 -22.82
N ALA A 19 17.54 25.71 -22.29
CA ALA A 19 18.04 24.39 -22.67
C ALA A 19 17.20 23.31 -21.96
N LYS A 20 16.08 22.89 -22.57
CA LYS A 20 15.30 21.74 -22.11
C LYS A 20 16.22 20.53 -21.90
N SER A 21 16.19 19.95 -20.69
CA SER A 21 16.94 18.72 -20.41
C SER A 21 16.52 17.64 -21.40
N THR A 22 17.49 17.06 -22.11
CA THR A 22 17.23 15.97 -23.07
C THR A 22 17.18 14.61 -22.38
N ASN A 23 17.51 14.54 -21.08
CA ASN A 23 17.55 13.29 -20.33
C ASN A 23 16.18 12.65 -20.09
N VAL A 24 15.11 13.44 -20.20
CA VAL A 24 13.72 12.95 -20.17
C VAL A 24 13.34 12.24 -21.47
N HIS A 25 13.97 12.58 -22.60
CA HIS A 25 13.64 12.08 -23.94
C HIS A 25 14.63 11.04 -24.46
N VAL A 26 15.46 10.47 -23.59
CA VAL A 26 16.42 9.43 -23.98
C VAL A 26 15.65 8.20 -24.47
N PRO A 27 15.92 7.70 -25.68
CA PRO A 27 15.23 6.52 -26.20
C PRO A 27 15.45 5.34 -25.27
N THR A 28 14.40 4.54 -25.07
CA THR A 28 14.50 3.32 -24.26
C THR A 28 15.49 2.35 -24.91
N PRO A 29 16.36 1.69 -24.13
CA PRO A 29 17.25 0.67 -24.68
C PRO A 29 16.44 -0.43 -25.36
N LYS A 30 16.92 -0.97 -26.50
CA LYS A 30 16.19 -2.01 -27.25
C LYS A 30 15.86 -3.27 -26.43
N PHE A 31 16.68 -3.58 -25.42
CA PHE A 31 16.46 -4.71 -24.51
C PHE A 31 15.46 -4.42 -23.40
N PHE A 32 15.09 -3.15 -23.16
CA PHE A 32 14.25 -2.74 -22.04
C PHE A 32 12.87 -3.40 -22.10
N MET A 33 12.17 -3.25 -23.23
CA MET A 33 10.82 -3.82 -23.37
C MET A 33 10.80 -5.36 -23.27
N PRO A 34 11.72 -6.10 -23.93
CA PRO A 34 11.82 -7.54 -23.74
C PRO A 34 12.04 -7.96 -22.28
N VAL A 35 12.96 -7.32 -21.56
CA VAL A 35 13.25 -7.64 -20.15
C VAL A 35 12.03 -7.32 -19.28
N PHE A 36 11.43 -6.15 -19.45
CA PHE A 36 10.25 -5.73 -18.70
C PHE A 36 9.07 -6.68 -18.90
N LEU A 37 8.75 -7.05 -20.15
CA LEU A 37 7.69 -8.01 -20.46
C LEU A 37 8.00 -9.40 -19.90
N THR A 38 9.25 -9.85 -19.95
CA THR A 38 9.66 -11.14 -19.38
C THR A 38 9.43 -11.17 -17.88
N ILE A 39 9.79 -10.11 -17.15
CA ILE A 39 9.56 -10.01 -15.70
C ILE A 39 8.05 -10.05 -15.39
N ILE A 40 7.23 -9.31 -16.14
CA ILE A 40 5.77 -9.31 -15.95
C ILE A 40 5.19 -10.71 -16.17
N ILE A 41 5.52 -11.34 -17.30
CA ILE A 41 5.00 -12.67 -17.64
C ILE A 41 5.45 -13.70 -16.59
N ALA A 42 6.73 -13.69 -16.20
CA ALA A 42 7.26 -14.58 -15.18
C ALA A 42 6.56 -14.38 -13.82
N THR A 43 6.28 -13.13 -13.45
CA THR A 43 5.57 -12.80 -12.21
C THR A 43 4.11 -13.27 -12.24
N LEU A 44 3.40 -13.07 -13.36
CA LEU A 44 2.03 -13.55 -13.52
C LEU A 44 1.94 -15.07 -13.49
N ILE A 45 2.90 -15.77 -14.12
CA ILE A 45 3.00 -17.23 -14.06
C ILE A 45 3.25 -17.69 -12.61
N TYR A 46 4.19 -17.05 -11.91
CA TYR A 46 4.48 -17.35 -10.51
C TYR A 46 3.25 -17.17 -9.61
N ILE A 47 2.52 -16.06 -9.77
CA ILE A 47 1.27 -15.81 -9.04
C ILE A 47 0.26 -16.91 -9.33
N GLY A 48 0.04 -17.24 -10.60
CA GLY A 48 -0.92 -18.29 -10.99
C GLY A 48 -0.56 -19.65 -10.40
N PHE A 49 0.72 -20.02 -10.41
CA PHE A 49 1.20 -21.26 -9.81
C PHE A 49 1.00 -21.27 -8.29
N GLN A 50 1.39 -20.18 -7.60
CA GLN A 50 1.30 -20.09 -6.14
C GLN A 50 -0.14 -20.11 -5.66
N VAL A 51 -1.04 -19.34 -6.30
CA VAL A 51 -2.47 -19.33 -5.98
C VAL A 51 -3.08 -20.72 -6.23
N SER A 52 -2.74 -21.37 -7.34
CA SER A 52 -3.21 -22.74 -7.62
C SER A 52 -2.76 -23.75 -6.55
N ALA A 53 -1.49 -23.67 -6.15
CA ALA A 53 -0.93 -24.53 -5.09
C ALA A 53 -1.60 -24.28 -3.72
N ASP A 54 -1.89 -23.02 -3.38
CA ASP A 54 -2.59 -22.66 -2.15
C ASP A 54 -4.05 -23.17 -2.16
N LEU A 55 -4.72 -23.10 -3.30
CA LEU A 55 -6.11 -23.54 -3.48
C LEU A 55 -6.25 -25.07 -3.55
N ALA A 56 -5.19 -25.81 -3.89
CA ALA A 56 -5.24 -27.28 -3.99
C ALA A 56 -5.60 -27.98 -2.66
N HIS A 57 -5.42 -27.29 -1.54
CA HIS A 57 -5.68 -27.81 -0.19
C HIS A 57 -7.03 -27.36 0.39
N VAL A 58 -7.84 -26.65 -0.40
CA VAL A 58 -9.14 -26.10 0.00
C VAL A 58 -10.24 -26.77 -0.81
N PRO A 59 -11.48 -26.91 -0.28
CA PRO A 59 -12.60 -27.40 -1.07
C PRO A 59 -12.72 -26.66 -2.42
N PRO A 60 -13.08 -27.36 -3.51
CA PRO A 60 -13.12 -26.77 -4.83
C PRO A 60 -14.08 -25.58 -4.85
N LEU A 61 -13.56 -24.43 -5.26
CA LEU A 61 -14.35 -23.21 -5.41
C LEU A 61 -15.31 -23.35 -6.59
N SER A 62 -16.49 -22.75 -6.47
CA SER A 62 -17.40 -22.63 -7.62
C SER A 62 -16.75 -21.81 -8.73
N LEU A 63 -17.08 -22.09 -10.00
CA LEU A 63 -16.56 -21.32 -11.14
C LEU A 63 -16.82 -19.82 -10.99
N TYR A 64 -17.99 -19.46 -10.43
CA TYR A 64 -18.35 -18.08 -10.12
C TYR A 64 -17.38 -17.44 -9.12
N SER A 65 -17.08 -18.13 -8.02
CA SER A 65 -16.12 -17.66 -7.01
C SER A 65 -14.71 -17.50 -7.60
N VAL A 66 -14.29 -18.41 -8.49
CA VAL A 66 -12.99 -18.32 -9.18
C VAL A 66 -12.94 -17.10 -10.09
N ILE A 67 -13.97 -16.87 -10.92
CA ILE A 67 -14.03 -15.70 -11.81
C ILE A 67 -13.94 -14.40 -11.01
N LEU A 68 -14.69 -14.30 -9.90
CA LEU A 68 -14.69 -13.11 -9.07
C LEU A 68 -13.37 -12.92 -8.32
N LEU A 69 -12.76 -13.99 -7.80
CA LEU A 69 -11.44 -13.94 -7.20
C LEU A 69 -10.39 -13.45 -8.20
N SER A 70 -10.34 -14.04 -9.39
CA SER A 70 -9.42 -13.62 -10.45
C SER A 70 -9.64 -12.16 -10.86
N THR A 71 -10.91 -11.73 -10.96
CA THR A 71 -11.26 -10.34 -11.29
C THR A 71 -10.82 -9.39 -10.17
N ALA A 72 -11.07 -9.71 -8.91
CA ALA A 72 -10.67 -8.89 -7.77
C ALA A 72 -9.15 -8.75 -7.67
N LEU A 73 -8.42 -9.86 -7.83
CA LEU A 73 -6.96 -9.85 -7.87
C LEU A 73 -6.42 -9.01 -9.04
N LEU A 74 -7.02 -9.13 -10.23
CA LEU A 74 -6.62 -8.34 -11.38
C LEU A 74 -6.86 -6.83 -11.15
N ILE A 75 -8.00 -6.46 -10.56
CA ILE A 75 -8.29 -5.07 -10.20
C ILE A 75 -7.30 -4.56 -9.14
N ALA A 76 -6.97 -5.37 -8.12
CA ALA A 76 -6.00 -5.00 -7.10
C ALA A 76 -4.58 -4.81 -7.68
N LEU A 77 -4.16 -5.70 -8.58
CA LEU A 77 -2.90 -5.52 -9.34
C LEU A 77 -2.95 -4.27 -10.22
N GLY A 78 -4.10 -3.97 -10.83
CA GLY A 78 -4.33 -2.74 -11.58
C GLY A 78 -4.22 -1.48 -10.71
N PHE A 79 -4.79 -1.51 -9.50
CA PHE A 79 -4.65 -0.44 -8.52
C PHE A 79 -3.19 -0.20 -8.13
N GLU A 80 -2.43 -1.26 -7.84
CA GLU A 80 -1.00 -1.15 -7.52
C GLU A 80 -0.19 -0.61 -8.69
N PHE A 81 -0.52 -1.01 -9.93
CA PHE A 81 0.09 -0.45 -11.12
C PHE A 81 -0.19 1.06 -11.25
N VAL A 82 -1.44 1.48 -11.07
CA VAL A 82 -1.82 2.91 -11.12
C VAL A 82 -1.13 3.70 -10.01
N ASN A 83 -1.04 3.17 -8.79
CA ASN A 83 -0.34 3.81 -7.68
C ASN A 83 1.15 3.99 -7.99
N GLY A 84 1.82 2.92 -8.42
CA GLY A 84 3.24 2.96 -8.76
C GLY A 84 3.49 4.00 -9.86
N PHE A 85 2.66 4.01 -10.89
CA PHE A 85 2.72 4.99 -11.96
C PHE A 85 2.52 6.44 -11.47
N HIS A 86 1.53 6.68 -10.62
CA HIS A 86 1.21 7.99 -10.05
C HIS A 86 2.36 8.54 -9.20
N ASP A 87 2.98 7.68 -8.40
CA ASP A 87 3.94 8.11 -7.37
C ASP A 87 5.42 7.94 -7.77
N THR A 88 5.71 7.33 -8.92
CA THR A 88 7.08 7.16 -9.45
C THR A 88 7.84 8.50 -9.49
N ALA A 89 7.19 9.58 -9.91
CA ALA A 89 7.80 10.89 -10.03
C ALA A 89 8.41 11.40 -8.71
N ASN A 90 7.81 11.05 -7.56
CA ASN A 90 8.27 11.48 -6.24
C ASN A 90 9.69 10.97 -5.92
N ALA A 91 10.07 9.81 -6.45
CA ALA A 91 11.35 9.19 -6.17
C ALA A 91 12.43 9.48 -7.23
N VAL A 92 12.05 9.61 -8.51
CA VAL A 92 13.02 9.71 -9.62
C VAL A 92 13.20 11.12 -10.17
N ALA A 93 12.31 12.07 -9.88
CA ALA A 93 12.37 13.41 -10.48
C ALA A 93 13.70 14.11 -10.21
N THR A 94 14.26 13.99 -9.00
CA THR A 94 15.51 14.66 -8.62
C THR A 94 16.70 14.16 -9.44
N VAL A 95 16.89 12.85 -9.58
CA VAL A 95 18.00 12.26 -10.34
C VAL A 95 17.88 12.45 -11.85
N ILE A 96 16.66 12.51 -12.38
CA ILE A 96 16.42 12.77 -13.81
C ILE A 96 16.64 14.26 -14.12
N TYR A 97 16.05 15.16 -13.33
CA TYR A 97 16.15 16.60 -13.52
C TYR A 97 17.60 17.10 -13.40
N THR A 98 18.36 16.53 -12.47
CA THR A 98 19.77 16.88 -12.26
C THR A 98 20.72 16.19 -13.24
N ASN A 99 20.21 15.40 -14.21
CA ASN A 99 21.02 14.62 -15.15
C ASN A 99 21.95 13.59 -14.47
N ALA A 100 21.62 13.14 -13.25
CA ALA A 100 22.39 12.13 -12.52
C ALA A 100 22.19 10.72 -13.10
N LEU A 101 20.97 10.41 -13.55
CA LEU A 101 20.62 9.17 -14.25
C LEU A 101 19.69 9.46 -15.44
N PRO A 102 19.85 8.74 -16.57
CA PRO A 102 18.85 8.74 -17.65
C PRO A 102 17.50 8.23 -17.15
N ALA A 103 16.39 8.75 -17.68
CA ALA A 103 15.05 8.40 -17.22
C ALA A 103 14.76 6.88 -17.22
N PRO A 104 15.08 6.10 -18.28
CA PRO A 104 14.82 4.66 -18.27
C PRO A 104 15.59 3.92 -17.16
N VAL A 105 16.82 4.34 -16.87
CA VAL A 105 17.65 3.71 -15.83
C VAL A 105 17.15 4.08 -14.44
N ALA A 106 16.77 5.34 -14.24
CA ALA A 106 16.22 5.81 -12.96
C ALA A 106 14.92 5.07 -12.61
N VAL A 107 14.03 4.86 -13.58
CA VAL A 107 12.76 4.13 -13.37
C VAL A 107 13.01 2.65 -13.02
N MET A 108 13.91 1.95 -13.72
CA MET A 108 14.24 0.56 -13.37
C MET A 108 14.89 0.44 -12.00
N TRP A 109 15.82 1.34 -11.69
CA TRP A 109 16.49 1.38 -10.40
C TRP A 109 15.48 1.60 -9.27
N ALA A 110 14.61 2.60 -9.43
CA ALA A 110 13.55 2.88 -8.47
C ALA A 110 12.60 1.69 -8.30
N GLY A 111 12.17 1.04 -9.40
CA GLY A 111 11.33 -0.15 -9.36
C GLY A 111 11.98 -1.32 -8.62
N PHE A 112 13.27 -1.58 -8.87
CA PHE A 112 14.03 -2.60 -8.14
C PHE A 112 14.14 -2.29 -6.64
N CYS A 113 14.46 -1.05 -6.28
CA CYS A 113 14.50 -0.63 -4.89
C CYS A 113 13.11 -0.69 -4.22
N ASN A 114 12.04 -0.37 -4.95
CA ASN A 114 10.65 -0.50 -4.49
C ASN A 114 10.35 -1.95 -4.12
N PHE A 115 10.68 -2.88 -5.03
CA PHE A 115 10.51 -4.32 -4.80
C PHE A 115 11.28 -4.80 -3.56
N LEU A 116 12.55 -4.40 -3.40
CA LEU A 116 13.33 -4.72 -2.20
C LEU A 116 12.70 -4.13 -0.93
N GLY A 117 12.15 -2.91 -1.03
CA GLY A 117 11.42 -2.27 0.06
C GLY A 117 10.25 -3.10 0.55
N VAL A 118 9.46 -3.66 -0.38
CA VAL A 118 8.35 -4.57 -0.05
C VAL A 118 8.85 -5.86 0.58
N MET A 119 9.95 -6.43 0.08
CA MET A 119 10.48 -7.71 0.59
C MET A 119 11.00 -7.63 2.03
N VAL A 120 11.51 -6.48 2.45
CA VAL A 120 12.04 -6.26 3.82
C VAL A 120 10.99 -5.63 4.74
N ALA A 121 9.80 -5.31 4.22
CA ALA A 121 8.77 -4.60 4.95
C ALA A 121 8.17 -5.46 6.08
N SER A 122 7.83 -4.84 7.21
CA SER A 122 7.36 -5.55 8.42
C SER A 122 5.91 -6.05 8.35
N GLY A 123 5.12 -5.64 7.35
CA GLY A 123 3.69 -5.92 7.25
C GLY A 123 2.79 -5.02 8.12
N ALA A 124 3.35 -4.07 8.87
CA ALA A 124 2.58 -3.19 9.76
C ALA A 124 1.58 -2.29 9.01
N VAL A 125 1.93 -1.80 7.81
CA VAL A 125 1.02 -0.98 6.98
C VAL A 125 -0.06 -1.87 6.38
N ALA A 126 0.29 -3.08 5.92
CA ALA A 126 -0.68 -4.05 5.40
C ALA A 126 -1.72 -4.40 6.47
N TYR A 127 -1.27 -4.68 7.70
CA TYR A 127 -2.15 -4.88 8.86
C TYR A 127 -3.01 -3.65 9.15
N GLY A 128 -2.43 -2.45 9.09
CA GLY A 128 -3.17 -1.20 9.27
C GLY A 128 -4.32 -1.01 8.28
N ILE A 129 -4.11 -1.37 7.01
CA ILE A 129 -5.14 -1.36 5.96
C ILE A 129 -6.22 -2.41 6.26
N ILE A 130 -5.83 -3.64 6.60
CA ILE A 130 -6.79 -4.72 6.95
C ILE A 130 -7.65 -4.32 8.14
N ALA A 131 -7.04 -3.72 9.17
CA ALA A 131 -7.74 -3.29 10.38
C ALA A 131 -8.70 -2.10 10.16
N LEU A 132 -8.54 -1.33 9.08
CA LEU A 132 -9.48 -0.26 8.72
C LEU A 132 -10.74 -0.78 8.02
N LEU A 133 -10.71 -2.02 7.52
CA LEU A 133 -11.78 -2.55 6.70
C LEU A 133 -13.01 -2.87 7.56
N PRO A 134 -14.23 -2.68 7.02
CA PRO A 134 -15.46 -3.02 7.74
C PRO A 134 -15.46 -4.50 8.09
N VAL A 135 -15.82 -4.83 9.33
CA VAL A 135 -15.88 -6.23 9.79
C VAL A 135 -16.87 -7.03 8.94
N GLU A 136 -17.92 -6.38 8.43
CA GLU A 136 -18.92 -6.96 7.54
C GLU A 136 -18.33 -7.43 6.20
N LEU A 137 -17.23 -6.83 5.74
CA LEU A 137 -16.50 -7.28 4.56
C LEU A 137 -15.86 -8.66 4.80
N ILE A 138 -15.42 -8.88 6.03
CA ILE A 138 -14.85 -10.15 6.51
C ILE A 138 -15.97 -11.13 6.89
N MET A 139 -17.14 -10.66 7.31
CA MET A 139 -18.24 -11.55 7.74
C MET A 139 -19.10 -12.04 6.57
N ASN A 140 -19.30 -11.21 5.54
CA ASN A 140 -20.09 -11.53 4.34
C ASN A 140 -19.24 -12.09 3.20
N MET A 141 -18.17 -12.78 3.56
CA MET A 141 -17.18 -13.37 2.67
C MET A 141 -17.81 -14.39 1.73
N GLY A 142 -17.54 -14.26 0.43
CA GLY A 142 -18.13 -15.11 -0.63
C GLY A 142 -19.58 -14.79 -1.00
N SER A 143 -20.21 -13.80 -0.37
CA SER A 143 -21.54 -13.30 -0.76
C SER A 143 -21.43 -12.20 -1.82
N GLY A 144 -22.52 -11.98 -2.57
CA GLY A 144 -22.60 -10.85 -3.52
C GLY A 144 -22.34 -9.49 -2.88
N ALA A 145 -22.73 -9.29 -1.62
CA ALA A 145 -22.48 -8.06 -0.88
C ALA A 145 -20.97 -7.86 -0.58
N GLY A 146 -20.27 -8.92 -0.18
CA GLY A 146 -18.82 -8.89 0.02
C GLY A 146 -18.07 -8.47 -1.23
N PHE A 147 -18.40 -9.07 -2.38
CA PHE A 147 -17.82 -8.72 -3.67
C PHE A 147 -18.13 -7.29 -4.09
N ALA A 148 -19.38 -6.84 -3.94
CA ALA A 148 -19.77 -5.48 -4.27
C ALA A 148 -18.97 -4.44 -3.48
N MET A 149 -18.73 -4.69 -2.19
CA MET A 149 -17.89 -3.83 -1.35
C MET A 149 -16.44 -3.79 -1.82
N VAL A 150 -15.81 -4.94 -2.10
CA VAL A 150 -14.43 -5.02 -2.63
C VAL A 150 -14.30 -4.29 -3.97
N PHE A 151 -15.23 -4.50 -4.90
CA PHE A 151 -15.17 -3.81 -6.19
C PHE A 151 -15.42 -2.31 -6.03
N ALA A 152 -16.37 -1.90 -5.20
CA ALA A 152 -16.65 -0.49 -4.96
C ALA A 152 -15.43 0.25 -4.40
N LEU A 153 -14.74 -0.31 -3.40
CA LEU A 153 -13.56 0.35 -2.82
C LEU A 153 -12.42 0.46 -3.84
N LEU A 154 -12.11 -0.62 -4.57
CA LEU A 154 -11.00 -0.63 -5.53
C LEU A 154 -11.30 0.26 -6.74
N ILE A 155 -12.50 0.20 -7.30
CA ILE A 155 -12.88 1.00 -8.46
C ILE A 155 -12.89 2.48 -8.09
N ALA A 156 -13.47 2.86 -6.94
CA ALA A 156 -13.45 4.25 -6.47
C ALA A 156 -12.02 4.78 -6.33
N ALA A 157 -11.12 3.97 -5.75
CA ALA A 157 -9.73 4.36 -5.56
C ALA A 157 -8.98 4.51 -6.90
N ILE A 158 -9.15 3.56 -7.83
CA ILE A 158 -8.54 3.61 -9.17
C ILE A 158 -9.04 4.82 -9.96
N LEU A 159 -10.37 5.04 -10.00
CA LEU A 159 -10.96 6.14 -10.75
C LEU A 159 -10.47 7.49 -10.24
N TRP A 160 -10.36 7.65 -8.92
CA TRP A 160 -9.85 8.88 -8.34
C TRP A 160 -8.37 9.10 -8.68
N ASN A 161 -7.50 8.08 -8.48
CA ASN A 161 -6.08 8.19 -8.79
C ASN A 161 -5.80 8.46 -10.28
N LEU A 162 -6.54 7.80 -11.18
CA LEU A 162 -6.44 8.07 -12.62
C LEU A 162 -6.98 9.46 -12.98
N GLY A 163 -8.06 9.89 -12.34
CA GLY A 163 -8.63 11.22 -12.55
C GLY A 163 -7.69 12.34 -12.11
N THR A 164 -7.09 12.23 -10.92
CA THR A 164 -6.11 13.22 -10.44
C THR A 164 -4.86 13.23 -11.29
N TRP A 165 -4.36 12.06 -11.71
CA TRP A 165 -3.27 11.97 -12.65
C TRP A 165 -3.58 12.65 -13.99
N PHE A 166 -4.75 12.37 -14.57
CA PHE A 166 -5.18 12.97 -15.84
C PHE A 166 -5.25 14.49 -15.77
N LEU A 167 -5.63 15.02 -14.61
CA LEU A 167 -5.67 16.46 -14.33
C LEU A 167 -4.31 17.03 -13.87
N GLY A 168 -3.27 16.21 -13.71
CA GLY A 168 -1.95 16.63 -13.23
C GLY A 168 -1.93 17.08 -11.76
N ILE A 169 -2.92 16.66 -10.96
CA ILE A 169 -3.04 17.01 -9.55
C ILE A 169 -2.25 16.00 -8.72
N PRO A 170 -1.23 16.42 -7.95
CA PRO A 170 -0.52 15.53 -7.05
C PRO A 170 -1.44 15.12 -5.88
N ALA A 171 -2.03 13.94 -5.99
CA ALA A 171 -2.88 13.35 -4.95
C ALA A 171 -2.16 12.25 -4.17
N SER A 172 -2.64 11.99 -2.96
CA SER A 172 -2.10 10.91 -2.12
C SER A 172 -2.90 9.63 -2.32
N SER A 173 -2.28 8.61 -2.92
CA SER A 173 -2.84 7.27 -3.10
C SER A 173 -3.32 6.66 -1.76
N SER A 174 -2.65 7.00 -0.66
CA SER A 174 -3.04 6.56 0.71
C SER A 174 -4.38 7.14 1.15
N HIS A 175 -4.57 8.45 0.94
CA HIS A 175 -5.83 9.12 1.29
C HIS A 175 -6.96 8.63 0.40
N THR A 176 -6.68 8.41 -0.89
CA THR A 176 -7.63 7.81 -1.82
C THR A 176 -8.10 6.44 -1.33
N LEU A 177 -7.16 5.57 -0.97
CA LEU A 177 -7.49 4.22 -0.49
C LEU A 177 -8.29 4.25 0.80
N ILE A 178 -7.81 4.97 1.81
CA ILE A 178 -8.51 5.08 3.10
C ILE A 178 -9.89 5.68 2.89
N GLY A 179 -10.01 6.75 2.10
CA GLY A 179 -11.29 7.35 1.75
C GLY A 179 -12.26 6.36 1.11
N SER A 180 -11.79 5.48 0.22
CA SER A 180 -12.61 4.42 -0.38
C SER A 180 -13.08 3.38 0.65
N ILE A 181 -12.22 2.99 1.59
CA ILE A 181 -12.54 2.05 2.67
C ILE A 181 -13.60 2.66 3.60
N LEU A 182 -13.40 3.91 4.00
CA LEU A 182 -14.37 4.66 4.82
C LEU A 182 -15.71 4.80 4.10
N GLY A 183 -15.68 5.15 2.81
CA GLY A 183 -16.89 5.32 2.00
C GLY A 183 -17.71 4.04 1.92
N VAL A 184 -17.06 2.89 1.68
CA VAL A 184 -17.73 1.59 1.69
C VAL A 184 -18.26 1.23 3.07
N GLY A 185 -17.49 1.45 4.13
CA GLY A 185 -17.94 1.17 5.50
C GLY A 185 -19.14 2.02 5.93
N ILE A 186 -19.13 3.32 5.62
CA ILE A 186 -20.24 4.23 5.90
C ILE A 186 -21.48 3.82 5.09
N MET A 187 -21.32 3.56 3.79
CA MET A 187 -22.46 3.16 2.95
C MET A 187 -23.05 1.83 3.42
N ASN A 188 -22.22 0.85 3.78
CA ASN A 188 -22.67 -0.42 4.32
C ASN A 188 -23.46 -0.24 5.63
N HIS A 189 -23.00 0.66 6.51
CA HIS A 189 -23.73 1.00 7.73
C HIS A 189 -25.09 1.64 7.42
N LEU A 190 -25.16 2.59 6.47
CA LEU A 190 -26.41 3.23 6.07
C LEU A 190 -27.42 2.25 5.47
N LEU A 191 -26.97 1.32 4.61
CA LEU A 191 -27.83 0.29 4.02
C LEU A 191 -28.28 -0.76 5.04
N SER A 192 -27.49 -1.02 6.07
CA SER A 192 -27.85 -1.98 7.13
C SER A 192 -28.78 -1.34 8.17
N ALA A 193 -28.60 -0.04 8.46
CA ALA A 193 -29.47 0.73 9.32
C ALA A 193 -30.91 0.80 8.78
N SER A 194 -31.08 0.87 7.46
CA SER A 194 -32.41 0.85 6.83
C SER A 194 -33.13 -0.49 6.90
N THR A 195 -32.39 -1.58 7.17
CA THR A 195 -32.92 -2.95 7.35
C THR A 195 -33.01 -3.38 8.81
N GLY A 196 -32.66 -2.49 9.76
CA GLY A 196 -32.71 -2.76 11.21
C GLY A 196 -31.54 -3.60 11.74
N VAL A 197 -30.53 -3.88 10.92
CA VAL A 197 -29.33 -4.64 11.31
C VAL A 197 -28.28 -3.67 11.87
N THR A 198 -27.90 -3.86 13.14
CA THR A 198 -26.80 -3.10 13.76
C THR A 198 -25.47 -3.58 13.18
N THR A 199 -24.77 -2.72 12.46
CA THR A 199 -23.40 -2.98 11.96
C THR A 199 -22.39 -2.23 12.81
N SER A 200 -21.13 -2.69 12.81
CA SER A 200 -20.03 -2.04 13.54
C SER A 200 -19.76 -0.62 13.09
N GLY A 201 -20.21 -0.26 11.88
CA GLY A 201 -19.72 0.90 11.19
C GLY A 201 -18.20 0.82 10.97
N VAL A 202 -17.59 1.97 10.77
CA VAL A 202 -16.14 2.10 10.62
C VAL A 202 -15.49 2.22 12.01
N ASP A 203 -14.38 1.51 12.23
CA ASP A 203 -13.58 1.62 13.47
C ASP A 203 -12.94 3.02 13.59
N MET A 204 -13.60 3.91 14.31
CA MET A 204 -13.16 5.31 14.46
C MET A 204 -11.81 5.44 15.17
N ASP A 205 -11.48 4.53 16.09
CA ASP A 205 -10.20 4.57 16.79
C ASP A 205 -9.06 4.27 15.82
N GLN A 206 -9.24 3.27 14.97
CA GLN A 206 -8.27 2.93 13.92
C GLN A 206 -8.18 4.05 12.87
N VAL A 207 -9.30 4.66 12.48
CA VAL A 207 -9.31 5.81 11.55
C VAL A 207 -8.53 6.99 12.13
N ILE A 208 -8.76 7.34 13.39
CA ILE A 208 -8.03 8.43 14.06
C ILE A 208 -6.55 8.09 14.14
N LYS A 209 -6.19 6.83 14.44
CA LYS A 209 -4.79 6.38 14.50
C LYS A 209 -4.09 6.56 13.16
N VAL A 210 -4.70 6.11 12.07
CA VAL A 210 -4.15 6.24 10.72
C VAL A 210 -4.14 7.71 10.27
N GLY A 211 -5.21 8.46 10.56
CA GLY A 211 -5.30 9.89 10.30
C GLY A 211 -4.21 10.70 11.00
N LYS A 212 -3.90 10.39 12.27
CA LYS A 212 -2.77 10.98 13.00
C LYS A 212 -1.44 10.67 12.31
N ALA A 213 -1.22 9.43 11.87
CA ALA A 213 0.00 9.06 11.15
C ALA A 213 0.15 9.85 9.83
N LEU A 214 -0.94 10.02 9.08
CA LEU A 214 -0.96 10.82 7.84
C LEU A 214 -0.77 12.32 8.09
N LEU A 215 -1.25 12.85 9.22
CA LEU A 215 -1.10 14.26 9.57
C LEU A 215 0.31 14.59 10.09
N PHE A 216 0.86 13.73 10.94
CA PHE A 216 2.17 13.98 11.56
C PHE A 216 3.34 13.58 10.66
N SER A 217 3.18 12.64 9.72
CA SER A 217 4.29 12.20 8.88
C SER A 217 4.89 13.30 7.99
N PRO A 218 4.12 14.21 7.35
CA PRO A 218 4.70 15.33 6.61
C PRO A 218 5.39 16.33 7.53
N LEU A 219 4.81 16.62 8.70
CA LEU A 219 5.40 17.54 9.69
C LEU A 219 6.77 17.05 10.16
N ILE A 220 6.86 15.77 10.51
CA ILE A 220 8.12 15.12 10.89
C ILE A 220 9.08 15.11 9.70
N GLY A 221 8.61 14.78 8.50
CA GLY A 221 9.41 14.80 7.28
C GLY A 221 10.02 16.17 6.98
N PHE A 222 9.24 17.24 7.07
CA PHE A 222 9.71 18.62 6.88
C PHE A 222 10.69 19.04 7.97
N ALA A 223 10.46 18.67 9.23
CA ALA A 223 11.38 18.96 10.32
C ALA A 223 12.74 18.27 10.11
N PHE A 224 12.75 16.98 9.77
CA PHE A 224 13.97 16.24 9.45
C PHE A 224 14.66 16.80 8.20
N ALA A 225 13.92 17.10 7.14
CA ALA A 225 14.47 17.72 5.94
C ALA A 225 15.13 19.07 6.25
N ALA A 226 14.51 19.90 7.09
CA ALA A 226 15.07 21.18 7.53
C ALA A 226 16.37 20.98 8.34
N ILE A 227 16.41 20.02 9.26
CA ILE A 227 17.61 19.70 10.05
C ILE A 227 18.74 19.24 9.12
N VAL A 228 18.47 18.27 8.24
CA VAL A 228 19.47 17.74 7.29
C VAL A 228 19.96 18.85 6.36
N PHE A 229 19.06 19.71 5.87
CA PHE A 229 19.41 20.86 5.05
C PHE A 229 20.33 21.84 5.78
N LEU A 230 20.02 22.19 7.03
CA LEU A 230 20.86 23.08 7.84
C LEU A 230 22.23 22.48 8.16
N LEU A 231 22.30 21.17 8.39
CA LEU A 231 23.56 20.44 8.60
C LEU A 231 24.41 20.45 7.33
N VAL A 232 23.86 20.06 6.19
CA VAL A 232 24.55 20.09 4.89
C VAL A 232 25.02 21.51 4.58
N LYS A 233 24.14 22.51 4.74
CA LYS A 233 24.50 23.92 4.55
C LYS A 233 25.63 24.37 5.45
N THR A 234 25.71 23.86 6.68
CA THR A 234 26.76 24.26 7.65
C THR A 234 28.09 23.56 7.39
N ILE A 235 28.07 22.28 7.05
CA ILE A 235 29.27 21.47 6.77
C ILE A 235 29.90 21.88 5.43
N PHE A 236 29.07 22.08 4.41
CA PHE A 236 29.53 22.33 3.04
C PHE A 236 29.57 23.81 2.64
N LYS A 237 29.61 24.75 3.61
CA LYS A 237 29.64 26.21 3.37
C LYS A 237 30.69 26.69 2.36
N ARG A 238 31.77 25.94 2.16
CA ARG A 238 32.90 26.30 1.28
C ARG A 238 32.82 25.73 -0.14
N GLN A 239 31.88 24.82 -0.42
CA GLN A 239 31.71 24.21 -1.74
C GLN A 239 30.49 24.81 -2.46
N LEU A 240 30.64 26.04 -2.98
CA LEU A 240 29.58 26.80 -3.68
C LEU A 240 29.02 26.05 -4.90
N GLU A 241 29.84 25.21 -5.55
CA GLU A 241 29.42 24.37 -6.69
C GLU A 241 28.29 23.38 -6.34
N LEU A 242 28.14 23.00 -5.06
CA LEU A 242 27.06 22.11 -4.61
C LEU A 242 25.67 22.74 -4.65
N PHE A 243 25.58 24.07 -4.65
CA PHE A 243 24.33 24.83 -4.58
C PHE A 243 23.97 25.50 -5.91
N GLN A 244 24.76 25.26 -6.96
CA GLN A 244 24.46 25.79 -8.28
C GLN A 244 23.50 24.85 -9.03
N PRO A 245 22.54 25.40 -9.78
CA PRO A 245 21.64 24.59 -10.60
C PRO A 245 22.45 23.84 -11.67
N PRO A 246 21.95 22.67 -12.15
CA PRO A 246 22.59 21.94 -13.23
C PRO A 246 22.76 22.82 -14.48
N GLU A 247 23.98 22.92 -15.01
CA GLU A 247 24.23 23.65 -16.26
C GLU A 247 23.97 22.75 -17.48
N GLY A 248 22.84 22.99 -18.16
CA GLY A 248 22.46 22.26 -19.39
C GLY A 248 22.24 20.76 -19.14
N ASN A 249 22.84 19.91 -19.99
CA ASN A 249 22.71 18.45 -19.95
C ASN A 249 23.91 17.73 -19.30
N LYS A 250 24.79 18.46 -18.60
CA LYS A 250 25.97 17.85 -17.98
C LYS A 250 25.57 17.09 -16.71
N PRO A 251 26.15 15.90 -16.45
CA PRO A 251 25.95 15.21 -15.18
C PRO A 251 26.57 16.01 -14.04
N PRO A 252 26.02 15.91 -12.81
CA PRO A 252 26.55 16.62 -11.67
C PRO A 252 27.90 16.02 -11.24
N PRO A 253 28.73 16.76 -10.48
CA PRO A 253 29.96 16.26 -9.88
C PRO A 253 29.76 14.89 -9.21
N ALA A 254 30.78 14.01 -9.29
CA ALA A 254 30.65 12.60 -8.92
C ALA A 254 30.09 12.36 -7.49
N ILE A 255 30.49 13.18 -6.52
CA ILE A 255 30.02 13.08 -5.13
C ILE A 255 28.54 13.46 -5.04
N ILE A 256 28.12 14.55 -5.70
CA ILE A 256 26.70 14.97 -5.73
C ILE A 256 25.87 13.91 -6.42
N ARG A 257 26.36 13.40 -7.55
CA ARG A 257 25.73 12.34 -8.31
C ARG A 257 25.50 11.11 -7.42
N ALA A 258 26.50 10.69 -6.66
CA ALA A 258 26.39 9.57 -5.73
C ALA A 258 25.35 9.84 -4.63
N ILE A 259 25.34 11.03 -4.03
CA ILE A 259 24.35 11.42 -3.01
C ILE A 259 22.92 11.43 -3.59
N LEU A 260 22.72 11.97 -4.79
CA LEU A 260 21.42 12.01 -5.45
C LEU A 260 20.91 10.60 -5.77
N ILE A 261 21.78 9.73 -6.28
CA ILE A 261 21.44 8.32 -6.54
C ILE A 261 21.14 7.59 -5.22
N PHE A 262 21.92 7.83 -4.17
CA PHE A 262 21.69 7.25 -2.85
C PHE A 262 20.35 7.70 -2.25
N THR A 263 20.03 8.99 -2.32
CA THR A 263 18.73 9.51 -1.89
C THR A 263 17.58 8.93 -2.71
N CYS A 264 17.72 8.84 -4.04
CA CYS A 264 16.73 8.18 -4.91
C CYS A 264 16.52 6.72 -4.52
N THR A 265 17.60 6.00 -4.21
CA THR A 265 17.57 4.61 -3.70
C THR A 265 16.78 4.53 -2.40
N GLY A 266 17.12 5.37 -1.41
CA GLY A 266 16.48 5.38 -0.10
C GLY A 266 15.00 5.75 -0.17
N VAL A 267 14.63 6.77 -0.95
CA VAL A 267 13.23 7.19 -1.15
C VAL A 267 12.45 6.08 -1.87
N SER A 268 13.02 5.47 -2.91
CA SER A 268 12.35 4.38 -3.65
C SER A 268 12.14 3.14 -2.78
N PHE A 269 13.13 2.79 -1.95
CA PHE A 269 13.03 1.69 -0.99
C PHE A 269 11.97 1.96 0.08
N ALA A 270 12.01 3.16 0.70
CA ALA A 270 11.04 3.56 1.71
C ALA A 270 9.62 3.61 1.13
N HIS A 271 9.47 4.12 -0.09
CA HIS A 271 8.21 4.10 -0.83
C HIS A 271 7.69 2.67 -0.98
N GLY A 272 8.50 1.73 -1.49
CA GLY A 272 8.07 0.34 -1.62
C GLY A 272 7.70 -0.32 -0.29
N SER A 273 8.47 -0.06 0.76
CA SER A 273 8.18 -0.59 2.09
C SER A 273 6.85 -0.10 2.68
N ASN A 274 6.30 1.01 2.19
CA ASN A 274 5.04 1.57 2.65
C ASN A 274 3.90 1.28 1.66
N ASP A 275 4.08 1.67 0.41
CA ASP A 275 3.04 1.60 -0.62
C ASP A 275 2.79 0.18 -1.09
N GLY A 276 3.83 -0.63 -1.30
CA GLY A 276 3.60 -2.03 -1.68
C GLY A 276 2.99 -2.86 -0.55
N GLN A 277 3.12 -2.44 0.72
CA GLN A 277 2.36 -3.04 1.81
C GLN A 277 0.86 -2.73 1.75
N LYS A 278 0.44 -1.59 1.16
CA LYS A 278 -0.99 -1.30 0.96
C LYS A 278 -1.58 -2.27 -0.05
N GLY A 279 -0.87 -2.50 -1.16
CA GLY A 279 -1.20 -3.55 -2.12
C GLY A 279 -1.28 -4.92 -1.50
N MET A 280 -0.27 -5.28 -0.69
CA MET A 280 -0.28 -6.53 0.07
C MET A 280 -1.50 -6.64 0.99
N GLY A 281 -1.86 -5.57 1.72
CA GLY A 281 -3.04 -5.54 2.59
C GLY A 281 -4.35 -5.74 1.82
N LEU A 282 -4.49 -5.13 0.64
CA LEU A 282 -5.67 -5.28 -0.21
C LEU A 282 -5.78 -6.67 -0.85
N ILE A 283 -4.68 -7.18 -1.39
CA ILE A 283 -4.62 -8.55 -1.92
C ILE A 283 -4.93 -9.53 -0.79
N MET A 284 -4.35 -9.34 0.39
CA MET A 284 -4.61 -10.20 1.54
C MET A 284 -6.07 -10.13 1.97
N LEU A 285 -6.71 -8.95 1.97
CA LEU A 285 -8.16 -8.86 2.18
C LEU A 285 -8.91 -9.71 1.15
N ILE A 286 -8.61 -9.59 -0.14
CA ILE A 286 -9.31 -10.37 -1.17
C ILE A 286 -9.11 -11.87 -0.93
N LEU A 287 -7.90 -12.29 -0.59
CA LEU A 287 -7.55 -13.69 -0.37
C LEU A 287 -8.18 -14.28 0.90
N VAL A 288 -8.06 -13.58 2.05
CA VAL A 288 -8.81 -13.92 3.27
C VAL A 288 -10.29 -13.95 2.95
N GLY A 289 -10.78 -12.91 2.28
CA GLY A 289 -12.16 -12.63 1.92
C GLY A 289 -12.84 -13.72 1.10
N LEU A 290 -12.12 -14.35 0.20
CA LEU A 290 -12.69 -15.28 -0.78
C LEU A 290 -12.26 -16.71 -0.54
N VAL A 291 -11.09 -16.91 0.06
CA VAL A 291 -10.52 -18.24 0.32
C VAL A 291 -9.95 -18.29 1.75
N PRO A 292 -10.78 -18.11 2.79
CA PRO A 292 -10.31 -18.03 4.18
C PRO A 292 -9.56 -19.27 4.64
N LEU A 293 -9.98 -20.45 4.17
CA LEU A 293 -9.33 -21.71 4.53
C LEU A 293 -7.87 -21.77 4.03
N ALA A 294 -7.56 -21.09 2.91
CA ALA A 294 -6.19 -21.01 2.42
C ALA A 294 -5.36 -19.95 3.16
N TYR A 295 -5.96 -18.79 3.46
CA TYR A 295 -5.21 -17.57 3.82
C TYR A 295 -5.48 -16.99 5.21
N SER A 296 -6.59 -17.34 5.87
CA SER A 296 -6.93 -16.85 7.22
C SER A 296 -6.42 -17.75 8.34
N LEU A 297 -6.07 -19.01 8.04
CA LEU A 297 -5.65 -19.99 9.04
C LEU A 297 -4.14 -19.98 9.19
N ASN A 298 -3.66 -19.97 10.44
CA ASN A 298 -2.26 -20.15 10.75
C ASN A 298 -1.85 -21.61 10.51
N LYS A 299 -1.21 -21.89 9.38
CA LYS A 299 -0.73 -23.23 9.00
C LYS A 299 0.55 -23.66 9.72
N ASN A 300 1.19 -22.74 10.47
CA ASN A 300 2.45 -22.99 11.19
C ASN A 300 2.21 -23.42 12.65
N LEU A 301 0.97 -23.69 13.06
CA LEU A 301 0.68 -24.24 14.37
C LEU A 301 1.25 -25.66 14.45
N ASP A 302 2.10 -25.88 15.45
CA ASP A 302 2.65 -27.23 15.70
C ASP A 302 1.51 -28.18 16.12
N THR A 303 1.64 -29.45 15.77
CA THR A 303 0.65 -30.49 16.09
C THR A 303 0.43 -30.57 17.60
N GLN A 304 1.46 -30.33 18.41
CA GLN A 304 1.34 -30.26 19.87
C GLN A 304 0.50 -29.07 20.34
N GLN A 305 0.62 -27.90 19.70
CA GLN A 305 -0.17 -26.71 20.04
C GLN A 305 -1.65 -26.94 19.72
N VAL A 306 -1.96 -27.56 18.58
CA VAL A 306 -3.33 -27.91 18.19
C VAL A 306 -3.95 -28.90 19.17
N GLN A 307 -3.20 -29.95 19.56
CA GLN A 307 -3.67 -30.93 20.56
C GLN A 307 -3.87 -30.31 21.94
N SER A 308 -2.94 -29.47 22.38
CA SER A 308 -3.02 -28.77 23.68
C SER A 308 -4.22 -27.83 23.71
N PHE A 309 -4.43 -27.07 22.62
CA PHE A 309 -5.59 -26.20 22.47
C PHE A 309 -6.90 -27.00 22.54
N HIS A 310 -6.99 -28.12 21.80
CA HIS A 310 -8.17 -28.98 21.83
C HIS A 310 -8.46 -29.53 23.23
N GLN A 311 -7.44 -30.04 23.94
CA GLN A 311 -7.59 -30.50 25.32
C GLN A 311 -8.08 -29.38 26.25
N LEU A 312 -7.42 -28.21 26.21
CA LEU A 312 -7.77 -27.09 27.06
C LEU A 312 -9.19 -26.58 26.77
N SER A 313 -9.57 -26.45 25.49
CA SER A 313 -10.91 -26.05 25.08
C SER A 313 -11.96 -27.04 25.54
N SER A 314 -11.71 -28.36 25.43
CA SER A 314 -12.66 -29.38 25.88
C SER A 314 -12.86 -29.35 27.40
N GLN A 315 -11.79 -29.18 28.18
CA GLN A 315 -11.85 -29.06 29.64
C GLN A 315 -12.57 -27.78 30.06
N THR A 316 -12.26 -26.66 29.39
CA THR A 316 -12.88 -25.35 29.66
C THR A 316 -14.37 -25.37 29.33
N ALA A 317 -14.76 -26.00 28.22
CA ALA A 317 -16.16 -26.16 27.84
C ALA A 317 -16.96 -26.92 28.91
N VAL A 318 -16.40 -27.98 29.49
CA VAL A 318 -17.05 -28.73 30.58
C VAL A 318 -17.23 -27.87 31.83
N LEU A 319 -16.29 -26.98 32.15
CA LEU A 319 -16.40 -26.07 33.29
C LEU A 319 -17.43 -24.95 33.06
N LEU A 320 -17.49 -24.40 31.84
CA LEU A 320 -18.41 -23.33 31.47
C LEU A 320 -19.86 -23.83 31.29
N ASN A 321 -20.05 -25.06 30.79
CA ASN A 321 -21.36 -25.59 30.44
C ASN A 321 -22.16 -26.18 31.63
N GLN A 322 -21.69 -26.03 32.87
CA GLN A 322 -22.35 -26.69 34.02
C GLN A 322 -23.75 -26.14 34.33
N ASN A 323 -24.13 -24.94 33.87
CA ASN A 323 -25.42 -24.31 34.17
C ASN A 323 -25.95 -23.37 33.07
N GLN A 324 -25.44 -23.46 31.83
CA GLN A 324 -25.83 -22.57 30.73
C GLN A 324 -26.89 -23.24 29.85
N PRO A 325 -27.97 -22.54 29.46
CA PRO A 325 -28.95 -23.09 28.52
C PRO A 325 -28.26 -23.33 27.16
N GLU A 326 -28.43 -24.53 26.58
CA GLU A 326 -27.91 -24.85 25.24
C GLU A 326 -28.51 -23.86 24.21
N LEU A 327 -27.66 -22.96 23.72
CA LEU A 327 -27.96 -22.14 22.55
C LEU A 327 -27.77 -23.02 21.31
N THR A 328 -28.77 -23.04 20.44
CA THR A 328 -28.61 -23.59 19.09
C THR A 328 -27.45 -22.90 18.37
N ASP A 329 -26.67 -23.63 17.56
CA ASP A 329 -25.54 -23.10 16.78
C ASP A 329 -25.88 -21.80 16.04
N GLU A 330 -27.09 -21.71 15.49
CA GLU A 330 -27.56 -20.54 14.75
C GLU A 330 -27.70 -19.29 15.64
N LYS A 331 -28.25 -19.46 16.86
CA LYS A 331 -28.31 -18.39 17.87
C LYS A 331 -26.93 -18.05 18.43
N ALA A 332 -26.11 -19.05 18.73
CA ALA A 332 -24.74 -18.82 19.21
C ALA A 332 -23.93 -18.01 18.18
N ARG A 333 -24.05 -18.36 16.90
CA ARG A 333 -23.44 -17.63 15.79
C ARG A 333 -23.96 -16.19 15.70
N ALA A 334 -25.26 -15.99 15.86
CA ALA A 334 -25.86 -14.64 15.86
C ALA A 334 -25.37 -13.78 17.04
N VAL A 335 -25.30 -14.35 18.24
CA VAL A 335 -24.81 -13.68 19.45
C VAL A 335 -23.33 -13.30 19.31
N LEU A 336 -22.47 -14.24 18.87
CA LEU A 336 -21.05 -13.96 18.63
C LEU A 336 -20.84 -12.96 17.49
N THR A 337 -21.63 -13.04 16.42
CA THR A 337 -21.61 -12.06 15.32
C THR A 337 -21.92 -10.67 15.85
N LYS A 338 -22.97 -10.53 16.65
CA LYS A 338 -23.37 -9.25 17.25
C LYS A 338 -22.30 -8.73 18.22
N TYR A 339 -21.66 -9.58 19.01
CA TYR A 339 -20.53 -9.20 19.85
C TYR A 339 -19.33 -8.72 19.03
N ILE A 340 -18.94 -9.45 17.99
CA ILE A 340 -17.84 -9.06 17.10
C ILE A 340 -18.14 -7.70 16.47
N GLN A 341 -19.40 -7.49 16.09
CA GLN A 341 -19.84 -6.25 15.46
C GLN A 341 -19.88 -5.07 16.43
N THR A 342 -20.51 -5.23 17.60
CA THR A 342 -20.79 -4.11 18.52
C THR A 342 -19.75 -3.95 19.62
N LYS A 343 -18.90 -4.95 19.84
CA LYS A 343 -18.01 -5.10 20.99
C LYS A 343 -18.72 -5.07 22.35
N GLN A 344 -20.06 -5.22 22.38
CA GLN A 344 -20.85 -5.22 23.61
C GLN A 344 -21.02 -6.63 24.15
N GLN A 345 -20.55 -6.87 25.37
CA GLN A 345 -20.68 -8.15 26.03
C GLN A 345 -22.10 -8.30 26.59
N THR A 346 -22.85 -9.30 26.12
CA THR A 346 -24.15 -9.70 26.70
C THR A 346 -23.97 -10.98 27.53
N PRO A 347 -24.89 -11.29 28.45
CA PRO A 347 -24.84 -12.54 29.22
C PRO A 347 -24.80 -13.81 28.36
N GLU A 348 -25.29 -13.72 27.13
CA GLU A 348 -25.35 -14.81 26.15
C GLU A 348 -24.00 -15.04 25.44
N VAL A 349 -23.05 -14.11 25.56
CA VAL A 349 -21.70 -14.20 24.94
C VAL A 349 -20.76 -15.10 25.77
N VAL A 350 -21.04 -15.25 27.07
CA VAL A 350 -20.16 -15.90 28.07
C VAL A 350 -20.46 -17.37 28.21
#